data_AF-A0A2M6WVN9-F1
#
_entry.id   AF-A0A2M6WVN9-F1
#
_cell.length_a   1.000
_cell.length_b   1.000
_cell.length_c   1.000
_cell.angle_alpha   90.00
_cell.angle_beta   90.00
_cell.angle_gamma   90.00
#
_symmetry.space_group_name_H-M   'P 1'
#
loop_
_entity.id
_entity.type
_entity.pdbx_description
1 polymer ?
#
loop_
_entity_poly.entity_id
_entity_poly.type
_entity_poly.pdbx_seq_one_letter_code
_entity_poly.pdbx_strand_id
1 'polypeptide(L)'
;MSINIQVEKDSKENSIGLIRRFTKRVRGSGILTRVRGLRYYQRQLSPYIKKKQTLKSITKREKKNELIKLGKITEQNEKFIRKK
;
A
#
# COMPACT_ATOMS: atom_id res chain seq x y z
N MET A 1 1.85 16.70 -21.49
CA MET A 1 1.76 16.46 -20.04
C MET A 1 0.95 15.19 -19.82
N SER A 2 1.40 14.23 -18.99
CA SER A 2 0.64 13.00 -18.72
C SER A 2 -0.23 13.16 -17.48
N ILE A 3 -1.53 12.92 -17.60
CA ILE A 3 -2.45 12.89 -16.46
C ILE A 3 -2.32 11.54 -15.78
N ASN A 4 -1.80 11.53 -14.55
CA ASN A 4 -1.58 10.29 -13.80
C ASN A 4 -2.89 9.68 -13.27
N ILE A 5 -3.81 10.54 -12.80
CA ILE A 5 -5.10 10.14 -12.23
C ILE A 5 -6.15 11.19 -12.60
N GLN A 6 -7.27 10.76 -13.15
CA GLN A 6 -8.44 11.58 -13.43
C GLN A 6 -9.69 10.93 -12.81
N VAL A 7 -10.57 11.76 -12.26
CA VAL A 7 -11.87 11.33 -11.75
C VAL A 7 -12.90 12.35 -12.19
N GLU A 8 -13.88 11.89 -12.97
CA GLU A 8 -15.03 12.68 -13.37
C GLU A 8 -16.21 12.44 -12.43
N LYS A 9 -17.04 13.47 -12.28
CA LYS A 9 -18.25 13.45 -11.49
C LYS A 9 -19.34 12.69 -12.24
N ASP A 10 -19.98 11.77 -11.54
CA ASP A 10 -21.15 11.08 -12.06
C ASP A 10 -22.43 11.89 -11.77
N SER A 11 -23.47 11.74 -12.61
CA SER A 11 -24.65 12.60 -12.64
C SER A 11 -25.41 12.66 -11.31
N LYS A 12 -25.32 11.61 -10.47
CA LYS A 12 -25.98 11.52 -9.16
C LYS A 12 -25.01 11.55 -7.97
N GLU A 13 -23.73 11.88 -8.19
CA GLU A 13 -22.71 11.83 -7.13
C GLU A 13 -22.66 13.15 -6.32
N ASN A 14 -22.64 13.02 -4.99
CA ASN A 14 -22.35 14.12 -4.07
C ASN A 14 -20.83 14.41 -4.03
N SER A 15 -20.44 15.67 -3.84
CA SER A 15 -19.05 16.16 -3.80
C SER A 15 -18.14 15.37 -2.84
N ILE A 16 -18.67 14.92 -1.70
CA ILE A 16 -17.92 14.09 -0.73
C ILE A 16 -17.59 12.70 -1.29
N GLY A 17 -18.51 12.09 -2.05
CA GLY A 17 -18.29 10.81 -2.72
C GLY A 17 -17.18 10.89 -3.75
N LEU A 18 -17.17 11.99 -4.52
CA LEU A 18 -16.17 12.27 -5.54
C LEU A 18 -14.76 12.38 -4.92
N ILE A 19 -14.61 13.15 -3.83
CA ILE A 19 -13.34 13.29 -3.09
C ILE A 19 -12.87 11.94 -2.57
N ARG A 20 -13.77 11.10 -2.05
CA ARG A 20 -13.42 9.75 -1.57
C ARG A 20 -12.91 8.86 -2.70
N ARG A 21 -13.55 8.88 -3.87
CA ARG A 21 -13.11 8.12 -5.06
C ARG A 21 -11.74 8.58 -5.53
N PHE A 22 -11.54 9.89 -5.63
CA PHE A 22 -10.25 10.48 -5.96
C PHE A 22 -9.18 10.02 -4.98
N THR A 23 -9.41 10.18 -3.68
CA THR A 23 -8.48 9.74 -2.62
C THR A 23 -8.16 8.26 -2.70
N LYS A 24 -9.16 7.40 -2.96
CA LYS A 24 -8.97 5.95 -3.11
C LYS A 24 -8.14 5.61 -4.34
N ARG A 25 -8.35 6.28 -5.48
CA ARG A 25 -7.54 6.11 -6.70
C ARG A 25 -6.12 6.61 -6.51
N VAL A 26 -5.92 7.76 -5.88
CA VAL A 26 -4.60 8.29 -5.52
C VAL A 26 -3.85 7.31 -4.62
N ARG A 27 -4.51 6.78 -3.58
CA ARG A 27 -3.90 5.79 -2.68
C ARG A 27 -3.57 4.48 -3.41
N GLY A 28 -4.48 3.98 -4.24
CA GLY A 28 -4.28 2.74 -5.01
C GLY A 28 -3.19 2.85 -6.07
N SER A 29 -2.99 4.04 -6.66
CA SER A 29 -1.95 4.27 -7.67
C SER A 29 -0.51 4.16 -7.16
N GLY A 30 -0.29 4.27 -5.85
CA GLY A 30 1.06 4.26 -5.26
C GLY A 30 1.94 5.45 -5.67
N ILE A 31 1.42 6.47 -6.36
CA ILE A 31 2.23 7.57 -6.90
C ILE A 31 2.86 8.42 -5.79
N LEU A 32 2.13 8.65 -4.69
CA LEU A 32 2.64 9.40 -3.54
C LEU A 32 3.81 8.68 -2.88
N THR A 33 3.72 7.37 -2.70
CA THR A 33 4.81 6.55 -2.14
C THR A 33 6.04 6.55 -3.05
N ARG A 34 5.84 6.49 -4.37
CA ARG A 34 6.93 6.57 -5.36
C ARG A 34 7.63 7.92 -5.31
N VAL A 35 6.89 9.02 -5.46
CA VAL A 35 7.47 10.38 -5.49
C VAL A 35 8.16 10.72 -4.17
N ARG A 36 7.59 10.31 -3.03
CA ARG A 36 8.24 10.49 -1.72
C ARG A 36 9.55 9.70 -1.61
N GLY A 37 9.60 8.48 -2.16
CA GLY A 37 10.81 7.67 -2.19
C GLY A 37 11.91 8.25 -3.09
N LEU A 38 11.53 8.92 -4.18
CA LEU A 38 12.47 9.56 -5.12
C LEU A 38 12.96 10.94 -4.66
N ARG A 39 12.36 11.54 -3.62
CA ARG A 39 12.65 12.92 -3.20
C ARG A 39 14.11 13.14 -2.79
N TYR A 40 14.71 12.16 -2.12
CA TYR A 40 16.07 12.26 -1.61
C TYR A 40 16.89 11.06 -2.05
N TYR A 41 18.17 11.30 -2.35
CA TYR A 41 19.10 10.23 -2.69
C TYR A 41 19.32 9.31 -1.49
N GLN A 42 19.26 8.01 -1.73
CA GLN A 42 19.59 6.98 -0.77
C GLN A 42 20.71 6.11 -1.33
N ARG A 43 21.72 5.82 -0.50
CA ARG A 43 22.80 4.90 -0.88
C ARG A 43 22.25 3.49 -1.09
N GLN A 44 22.82 2.78 -2.07
CA GLN A 44 22.55 1.36 -2.29
C GLN A 44 22.89 0.52 -1.05
N LEU A 45 21.93 -0.31 -0.61
CA LEU A 45 22.09 -1.19 0.54
C LEU A 45 23.06 -2.35 0.22
N SER A 46 23.90 -2.73 1.19
CA SER A 46 24.77 -3.90 1.06
C SER A 46 23.97 -5.22 1.08
N PRO A 47 24.50 -6.32 0.51
CA PRO A 47 23.83 -7.62 0.48
C PRO A 47 23.44 -8.13 1.88
N TYR A 48 24.31 -7.95 2.86
CA TYR A 48 24.06 -8.36 4.25
C TYR A 48 22.85 -7.64 4.87
N ILE A 49 22.76 -6.32 4.67
CA ILE A 49 21.63 -5.53 5.19
C ILE A 49 20.32 -5.92 4.50
N LYS A 50 20.35 -6.19 3.19
CA LYS A 50 19.18 -6.74 2.47
C LYS A 50 18.74 -8.09 3.04
N LYS A 51 19.68 -9.00 3.31
CA LYS A 51 19.40 -10.31 3.94
C LYS A 51 18.76 -10.14 5.32
N LYS A 52 19.33 -9.29 6.17
CA LYS A 52 18.81 -9.01 7.53
C LYS A 52 17.38 -8.46 7.50
N GLN A 53 17.08 -7.52 6.60
CA GLN A 53 15.72 -6.97 6.45
C GLN A 53 14.73 -8.02 5.97
N THR A 54 15.15 -8.88 5.04
CA THR A 54 14.32 -9.98 4.50
C THR A 54 13.97 -10.98 5.59
N LEU A 55 14.96 -11.42 6.39
CA LEU A 55 14.74 -12.31 7.53
C LEU A 55 13.74 -11.72 8.53
N LYS A 56 13.86 -10.42 8.86
CA LYS A 56 12.90 -9.72 9.73
C LYS A 56 11.48 -9.69 9.14
N SER A 57 11.33 -9.63 7.82
CA SER A 57 10.02 -9.67 7.18
C SER A 57 9.40 -11.06 7.23
N ILE A 58 10.22 -12.11 7.09
CA ILE A 58 9.78 -13.52 7.15
C ILE A 58 9.28 -13.82 8.56
N THR A 59 10.07 -13.51 9.60
CA THR A 59 9.69 -13.77 11.00
C THR A 59 8.41 -13.02 11.40
N LYS A 60 8.22 -11.78 10.93
CA LYS A 60 6.96 -11.05 11.12
C LYS A 60 5.76 -11.73 10.48
N ARG A 61 5.94 -12.34 9.31
CA ARG A 61 4.88 -13.06 8.59
C ARG A 61 4.50 -14.34 9.33
N GLU A 62 5.49 -15.10 9.81
CA GLU A 62 5.28 -16.30 10.62
C GLU A 62 4.52 -15.97 11.91
N LYS A 63 4.99 -14.97 12.67
CA LYS A 63 4.31 -14.51 13.89
C LYS A 63 2.87 -14.07 13.62
N LYS A 64 2.61 -13.39 12.50
CA LYS A 64 1.24 -13.01 12.10
C LYS A 64 0.38 -14.26 11.87
N ASN A 65 0.90 -15.26 11.17
CA ASN A 65 0.18 -16.51 10.89
C ASN A 65 -0.12 -17.29 12.17
N GLU A 66 0.82 -17.34 13.12
CA GLU A 66 0.60 -17.95 14.43
C GLU A 66 -0.52 -17.23 15.21
N LEU A 67 -0.48 -15.90 15.26
CA LEU A 67 -1.51 -15.12 15.96
C LEU A 67 -2.90 -15.27 15.34
N ILE A 68 -2.96 -15.42 14.01
CA ILE A 68 -4.20 -15.75 13.28
C ILE A 68 -4.70 -17.14 13.71
N LYS A 69 -3.83 -18.16 13.71
CA LYS A 69 -4.18 -19.52 14.15
C LYS A 69 -4.67 -19.55 15.60
N LEU A 70 -4.08 -18.73 16.47
CA LEU A 70 -4.48 -18.57 17.86
C LEU A 70 -5.76 -17.73 18.04
N GLY A 71 -6.36 -17.21 16.98
CA GLY A 71 -7.57 -16.38 17.03
C GLY A 71 -7.35 -14.99 17.64
N LYS A 72 -6.11 -14.58 17.90
CA LYS A 72 -5.77 -13.29 18.51
C LYS A 72 -5.88 -12.12 17.54
N ILE A 73 -5.83 -12.41 16.23
CA ILE A 73 -5.92 -11.42 15.15
C ILE A 73 -6.92 -11.95 14.12
N THR A 74 -7.82 -11.08 13.67
CA THR A 74 -8.74 -11.40 12.58
C THR A 74 -8.01 -11.44 11.24
N GLU A 75 -8.32 -12.44 10.42
CA GLU A 75 -7.85 -12.48 9.04
C GLU A 75 -8.43 -11.27 8.29
N GLN A 76 -7.56 -10.37 7.85
CA GLN A 76 -8.00 -9.26 7.01
C GLN A 76 -8.45 -9.82 5.66
N ASN A 77 -9.74 -9.65 5.35
CA ASN A 77 -10.37 -10.08 4.10
C ASN A 77 -9.51 -9.74 2.87
N GLU A 78 -9.26 -10.74 2.00
CA GLU A 78 -8.42 -10.62 0.79
C GLU A 78 -8.87 -9.51 -0.17
N LYS A 79 -10.15 -9.10 -0.08
CA LYS A 79 -10.75 -7.98 -0.83
C LYS A 79 -10.01 -6.65 -0.64
N PHE A 80 -9.24 -6.50 0.44
CA PHE A 80 -8.40 -5.32 0.70
C PHE A 80 -6.93 -5.50 0.31
N ILE A 81 -6.51 -6.71 -0.05
CA ILE A 81 -5.11 -7.09 -0.32
C ILE A 81 -4.81 -7.08 -1.82
N ARG A 82 -5.79 -7.45 -2.66
CA ARG A 82 -5.63 -7.50 -4.12
C ARG A 82 -6.30 -6.31 -4.80
N LYS A 83 -5.60 -5.19 -4.84
CA LYS A 83 -5.69 -4.26 -5.98
C LYS A 83 -4.28 -4.10 -6.53
N LYS A 84 -3.90 -5.06 -7.38
CA LYS A 84 -2.78 -4.92 -8.30
C LYS A 84 -3.29 -4.19 -9.53
#